data_AF-A0AAE4DFJ4-F1
#
_entry.id   AF-A0AAE4DFJ4-F1
#
_cell.length_a   1.000
_cell.length_b   1.000
_cell.length_c   1.000
_cell.angle_alpha   90.00
_cell.angle_beta   90.00
_cell.angle_gamma   90.00
#
_symmetry.space_group_name_H-M   'P 1'
#
loop_
_entity.id
_entity.type
_entity.pdbx_description
1 polymer ?
#
loop_
_entity_poly.entity_id
_entity_poly.type
_entity_poly.pdbx_seq_one_letter_code
_entity_poly.pdbx_strand_id
1 'polypeptide(L)'
;MWELIARFILRQRIPILIGVLLVTIFMGYKSTDTRLQWTLPRLLPDDDSTLVANREFKEIFGYENVSILLGTEEPVLDSLEFFNDWYSLGNELAGVNNVDTVLSVAHLLTVEKNADAKRFELKPIVKRKLRSQSELDSIRVKIKSLPFYRDRVYNDSTGVSVMAISVNPDVFNSPDRESMMDSIITKTERFEAEHGIDLRYSGLPFIRTETTHLVKGELSSFIIYAVIVTIIVLLFFFRSAPPVFVSMLIVLMGVVWSLGIIAVLDYEITILTSIIPPLIIVIGIPNSVYLINKYHAEYTSHGNKILALSRIIRKIGKATLMTNVTTAVGFSTFIFTQSNVLVEFGIVASINILLLFVLSIFLVPSILSFLKPPKSKHTKHLDKPFIKRMVENLVRVVSNYRKPVYIVTLLLIGFGVFGLSRMETTGNLVDDLPKDHQVVEDLHFFEEQFDGVMPFEIIIDTRKEGMATRSSTLRKIDELEQLLGTYDEFSKPLSIVGGIKFARQAFYGGDPSQYRLIASNERIFFRPYLKNAGGGGKGVDLLNSFVDSTERYARVTAQMKDIGTKEMDALIKDLKPKVDEIFSH
;
A
#
# COMPACT_ATOMS: atom_id res chain seq x y z
N MET A 1 27.04 -17.88 -36.38
CA MET A 1 26.89 -17.05 -35.16
C MET A 1 27.37 -17.75 -33.89
N TRP A 2 26.69 -18.80 -33.39
CA TRP A 2 27.04 -19.46 -32.12
C TRP A 2 28.47 -20.04 -32.02
N GLU A 3 29.06 -20.45 -33.14
CA GLU A 3 30.47 -20.86 -33.15
C GLU A 3 31.46 -19.72 -32.90
N LEU A 4 31.15 -18.52 -33.41
CA LEU A 4 31.97 -17.33 -33.20
C LEU A 4 31.86 -16.91 -31.73
N ILE A 5 30.63 -16.93 -31.19
CA ILE A 5 30.37 -16.66 -29.77
C ILE A 5 31.14 -17.65 -28.88
N ALA A 6 31.08 -18.95 -29.18
CA ALA A 6 31.82 -19.96 -28.42
C ALA A 6 33.34 -19.74 -28.46
N ARG A 7 33.89 -19.43 -29.64
CA ARG A 7 35.31 -19.11 -29.79
C ARG A 7 35.69 -17.83 -29.02
N PHE A 8 34.86 -16.80 -29.10
CA PHE A 8 35.07 -15.54 -28.39
C PHE A 8 35.08 -15.74 -26.88
N ILE A 9 34.07 -16.40 -26.32
CA ILE A 9 33.93 -16.65 -24.88
C ILE A 9 35.15 -17.41 -24.34
N LEU A 10 35.55 -18.50 -25.01
CA LEU A 10 36.65 -19.33 -24.53
C LEU A 10 38.03 -18.66 -24.66
N ARG A 11 38.22 -17.84 -25.70
CA ARG A 11 39.47 -17.09 -25.94
C ARG A 11 39.60 -15.88 -25.02
N GLN A 12 38.51 -15.14 -24.79
CA GLN A 12 38.48 -13.88 -24.04
C GLN A 12 37.89 -14.03 -22.62
N ARG A 13 37.98 -15.22 -22.03
CA ARG A 13 37.38 -15.54 -20.73
C ARG A 13 37.79 -14.60 -19.58
N ILE A 14 39.05 -14.14 -19.53
CA ILE A 14 39.53 -13.23 -18.47
C ILE A 14 38.92 -11.82 -18.66
N PRO A 15 39.04 -11.17 -19.84
CA PRO A 15 38.35 -9.91 -20.11
C PRO A 15 36.84 -9.95 -19.85
N ILE A 16 36.17 -11.05 -20.20
CA ILE A 16 34.73 -11.23 -19.96
C ILE A 16 34.43 -11.23 -18.45
N LEU A 17 35.18 -12.00 -17.66
CA LEU A 17 34.99 -12.04 -16.20
C LEU A 17 35.23 -10.67 -15.56
N ILE A 18 36.27 -9.95 -15.99
CA ILE A 18 36.56 -8.60 -15.52
C ILE A 18 35.43 -7.64 -15.91
N GLY A 19 34.99 -7.67 -17.17
CA GLY A 19 33.91 -6.81 -17.65
C GLY A 19 32.60 -7.05 -16.89
N VAL A 20 32.21 -8.31 -16.70
CA VAL A 20 31.01 -8.66 -15.94
C VAL A 20 31.15 -8.25 -14.47
N LEU A 21 32.33 -8.42 -13.86
CA LEU A 21 32.60 -7.97 -12.49
C LEU A 21 32.46 -6.43 -12.38
N LEU A 22 33.04 -5.68 -13.31
CA LEU A 22 32.94 -4.22 -13.34
C LEU A 22 31.49 -3.74 -13.49
N VAL A 23 30.71 -4.36 -14.39
CA VAL A 23 29.28 -4.05 -14.54
C VAL A 23 28.53 -4.42 -13.26
N THR A 24 28.88 -5.51 -12.60
CA THR A 24 28.23 -5.91 -11.34
C THR A 24 28.56 -4.94 -10.21
N ILE A 25 29.81 -4.46 -10.12
CA ILE A 25 30.20 -3.43 -9.15
C ILE A 25 29.44 -2.13 -9.45
N PHE A 26 29.33 -1.73 -10.72
CA PHE A 26 28.57 -0.55 -11.13
C PHE A 26 27.07 -0.69 -10.79
N MET A 27 26.46 -1.83 -11.09
CA MET A 27 25.05 -2.10 -10.74
C MET A 27 24.84 -2.18 -9.23
N GLY A 28 25.79 -2.75 -8.49
CA GLY A 28 25.76 -2.78 -7.03
C GLY A 28 25.86 -1.37 -6.44
N TYR A 29 26.73 -0.53 -6.98
CA TYR A 29 26.78 0.89 -6.61
C TYR A 29 25.47 1.60 -6.95
N LYS A 30 24.93 1.42 -8.16
CA LYS A 30 23.63 2.00 -8.53
C LYS A 30 22.49 1.49 -7.68
N SER A 31 22.54 0.25 -7.21
CA SER A 31 21.50 -0.31 -6.34
C SER A 31 21.40 0.39 -4.98
N THR A 32 22.42 1.15 -4.54
CA THR A 32 22.27 1.97 -3.33
C THR A 32 21.38 3.20 -3.53
N ASP A 33 21.13 3.58 -4.79
CA ASP A 33 20.24 4.69 -5.15
C ASP A 33 18.76 4.24 -5.24
N THR A 34 18.44 2.97 -4.98
CA THR A 34 17.04 2.49 -5.01
C THR A 34 16.22 3.16 -3.90
N ARG A 35 15.04 3.65 -4.26
CA ARG A 35 14.10 4.30 -3.35
C ARG A 35 12.85 3.44 -3.18
N LEU A 36 12.33 3.32 -1.96
CA LEU A 36 11.02 2.71 -1.73
C LEU A 36 9.93 3.69 -2.17
N GLN A 37 8.84 3.15 -2.72
CA GLN A 37 7.65 3.95 -3.04
C GLN A 37 6.89 4.28 -1.75
N TRP A 38 6.78 5.57 -1.43
CA TRP A 38 6.06 6.06 -0.24
C TRP A 38 4.67 6.64 -0.56
N THR A 39 4.43 6.95 -1.84
CA THR A 39 3.17 7.47 -2.37
C THR A 39 2.19 6.35 -2.69
N LEU A 40 0.90 6.69 -2.86
CA LEU A 40 -0.09 5.73 -3.31
C LEU A 40 0.32 5.17 -4.69
N PRO A 41 0.37 3.84 -4.88
CA PRO A 41 0.73 3.25 -6.16
C PRO A 41 -0.22 3.74 -7.25
N ARG A 42 0.34 4.12 -8.41
CA ARG A 42 -0.45 4.54 -9.59
C ARG A 42 -1.06 3.32 -10.27
N LEU A 43 -2.10 2.77 -9.64
CA LEU A 43 -2.81 1.59 -10.12
C LEU A 43 -3.75 1.93 -11.29
N LEU A 44 -4.38 3.11 -11.24
CA LEU A 44 -5.32 3.57 -12.26
C LEU A 44 -4.61 4.30 -13.42
N PRO A 45 -5.15 4.20 -14.65
CA PRO A 45 -4.72 4.99 -15.80
C PRO A 45 -4.79 6.50 -15.53
N ASP A 46 -3.95 7.29 -16.22
CA ASP A 46 -3.89 8.75 -16.04
C ASP A 46 -5.18 9.48 -16.47
N ASP A 47 -5.98 8.86 -17.35
CA ASP A 47 -7.25 9.34 -17.88
C ASP A 47 -8.48 8.76 -17.16
N ASP A 48 -8.29 7.92 -16.13
CA ASP A 48 -9.39 7.38 -15.34
C ASP A 48 -10.15 8.49 -14.60
N SER A 49 -11.48 8.45 -14.66
CA SER A 49 -12.33 9.51 -14.10
C SER A 49 -12.15 9.69 -12.59
N THR A 50 -11.87 8.63 -11.85
CA THR A 50 -11.66 8.68 -10.40
C THR A 50 -10.32 9.32 -10.07
N LEU A 51 -9.28 9.02 -10.85
CA LEU A 51 -7.98 9.65 -10.70
C LEU A 51 -8.03 11.14 -11.03
N VAL A 52 -8.75 11.52 -12.10
CA VAL A 52 -8.97 12.93 -12.47
C VAL A 52 -9.73 13.66 -11.37
N ALA A 53 -10.82 13.10 -10.86
CA ALA A 53 -11.59 13.70 -9.76
C ALA A 53 -10.74 13.89 -8.49
N ASN A 54 -9.88 12.93 -8.15
CA ASN A 54 -8.96 13.04 -7.01
C ASN A 54 -7.89 14.13 -7.24
N ARG A 55 -7.38 14.29 -8.48
CA ARG A 55 -6.45 15.39 -8.79
C ARG A 55 -7.14 16.75 -8.67
N GLU A 56 -8.34 16.90 -9.23
CA GLU A 56 -9.15 18.12 -9.10
C GLU A 56 -9.46 18.44 -7.63
N PHE A 57 -9.83 17.43 -6.83
CA PHE A 57 -10.01 17.57 -5.39
C PHE A 57 -8.76 18.17 -4.73
N LYS A 58 -7.58 17.61 -5.02
CA LYS A 58 -6.31 18.05 -4.45
C LYS A 58 -5.93 19.47 -4.86
N GLU A 59 -6.26 19.87 -6.08
CA GLU A 59 -6.02 21.24 -6.55
C GLU A 59 -6.94 22.26 -5.86
N ILE A 60 -8.20 21.90 -5.58
CA ILE A 60 -9.20 22.81 -4.98
C ILE A 60 -9.04 22.91 -3.46
N PHE A 61 -8.95 21.76 -2.77
CA PHE A 61 -9.02 21.68 -1.30
C PHE A 61 -7.68 21.34 -0.64
N GLY A 62 -6.64 21.05 -1.42
CA GLY A 62 -5.40 20.47 -0.91
C GLY A 62 -5.57 18.98 -0.60
N TYR A 63 -4.71 18.44 0.24
CA TYR A 63 -4.75 17.01 0.56
C TYR A 63 -5.94 16.64 1.47
N GLU A 64 -6.35 15.38 1.40
CA GLU A 64 -7.28 14.77 2.36
C GLU A 64 -6.76 14.93 3.80
N ASN A 65 -7.66 14.96 4.78
CA ASN A 65 -7.26 14.94 6.21
C ASN A 65 -6.65 13.57 6.53
N VAL A 66 -5.36 13.43 6.27
CA VAL A 66 -4.60 12.22 6.56
C VAL A 66 -4.44 12.13 8.08
N SER A 67 -5.12 11.18 8.71
CA SER A 67 -5.13 11.05 10.16
C SER A 67 -4.82 9.63 10.60
N ILE A 68 -4.10 9.52 11.72
CA ILE A 68 -3.94 8.29 12.49
C ILE A 68 -5.04 8.27 13.55
N LEU A 69 -5.65 7.12 13.79
CA LEU A 69 -6.71 6.96 14.78
C LEU A 69 -6.21 6.07 15.92
N LEU A 70 -6.37 6.55 17.15
CA LEU A 70 -6.11 5.78 18.37
C LEU A 70 -7.42 5.58 19.14
N GLY A 71 -7.85 4.35 19.30
CA GLY A 71 -9.10 3.96 19.95
C GLY A 71 -8.86 3.48 21.37
N THR A 72 -9.73 3.88 22.29
CA THR A 72 -9.75 3.42 23.67
C THR A 72 -11.17 3.39 24.21
N GLU A 73 -11.44 2.56 25.21
CA GLU A 73 -12.76 2.48 25.84
C GLU A 73 -13.03 3.69 26.77
N GLU A 74 -14.22 4.28 26.69
CA GLU A 74 -14.69 5.38 27.53
C GLU A 74 -14.61 5.11 29.04
N PRO A 75 -14.92 3.91 29.57
CA PRO A 75 -14.87 3.68 31.02
C PRO A 75 -13.51 4.00 31.66
N VAL A 76 -12.42 3.90 30.90
CA VAL A 76 -11.08 4.25 31.40
C VAL A 76 -10.91 5.78 31.46
N LEU A 77 -11.54 6.52 30.54
CA LEU A 77 -11.59 7.99 30.51
C LEU A 77 -12.47 8.62 31.61
N ASP A 78 -13.17 7.80 32.41
CA ASP A 78 -13.94 8.25 33.56
C ASP A 78 -13.05 8.57 34.77
N SER A 79 -11.84 8.00 34.82
CA SER A 79 -10.85 8.29 35.85
C SER A 79 -10.17 9.64 35.59
N LEU A 80 -10.16 10.51 36.61
CA LEU A 80 -9.42 11.77 36.56
C LEU A 80 -7.94 11.60 36.20
N GLU A 81 -7.30 10.56 36.74
CA GLU A 81 -5.88 10.26 36.51
C GLU A 81 -5.65 9.94 35.04
N PHE A 82 -6.38 8.93 34.54
CA PHE A 82 -6.28 8.50 33.15
C PHE A 82 -6.66 9.62 32.17
N PHE A 83 -7.72 10.39 32.43
CA PHE A 83 -8.10 11.50 31.56
C PHE A 83 -7.00 12.58 31.48
N ASN A 84 -6.32 12.86 32.59
CA ASN A 84 -5.22 13.82 32.63
C ASN A 84 -3.97 13.31 31.91
N ASP A 85 -3.74 12.00 31.92
CA ASP A 85 -2.62 11.38 31.23
C ASP A 85 -2.93 11.24 29.72
N TRP A 86 -4.17 10.95 29.36
CA TRP A 86 -4.68 11.04 27.98
C TRP A 86 -4.57 12.47 27.41
N TYR A 87 -4.90 13.48 28.22
CA TYR A 87 -4.64 14.88 27.88
C TYR A 87 -3.14 15.15 27.67
N SER A 88 -2.27 14.56 28.50
CA SER A 88 -0.82 14.74 28.37
C SER A 88 -0.28 14.09 27.10
N LEU A 89 -0.71 12.86 26.82
CA LEU A 89 -0.36 12.11 25.62
C LEU A 89 -0.72 12.90 24.37
N GLY A 90 -1.94 13.44 24.27
CA GLY A 90 -2.34 14.22 23.10
C GLY A 90 -1.51 15.50 22.91
N ASN A 91 -1.08 16.17 24.00
CA ASN A 91 -0.16 17.30 23.91
C ASN A 91 1.26 16.89 23.51
N GLU A 92 1.75 15.74 23.97
CA GLU A 92 3.04 15.20 23.55
C GLU A 92 3.04 14.81 22.07
N LEU A 93 1.96 14.20 21.60
CA LEU A 93 1.77 13.81 20.20
C LEU A 93 1.63 15.04 19.31
N ALA A 94 0.93 16.08 19.75
CA ALA A 94 0.87 17.37 19.04
C ALA A 94 2.25 18.07 18.95
N GLY A 95 3.20 17.70 19.81
CA GLY A 95 4.59 18.17 19.76
C GLY A 95 5.51 17.34 18.86
N VAL A 96 5.03 16.24 18.28
CA VAL A 96 5.81 15.44 17.32
C VAL A 96 5.94 16.23 16.02
N ASN A 97 7.15 16.26 15.45
CA ASN A 97 7.40 16.94 14.18
C ASN A 97 6.44 16.43 13.10
N ASN A 98 5.84 17.36 12.35
CA ASN A 98 4.91 17.09 11.24
C ASN A 98 3.52 16.54 11.64
N VAL A 99 3.19 16.56 12.93
CA VAL A 99 1.80 16.46 13.39
C VAL A 99 1.17 17.85 13.31
N ASP A 100 0.07 17.98 12.55
CA ASP A 100 -0.61 19.26 12.36
C ASP A 100 -1.57 19.54 13.52
N THR A 101 -2.41 18.57 13.87
CA THR A 101 -3.38 18.69 14.95
C THR A 101 -3.67 17.34 15.63
N VAL A 102 -4.05 17.40 16.90
CA VAL A 102 -4.56 16.27 17.67
C VAL A 102 -5.96 16.60 18.16
N LEU A 103 -6.92 15.74 17.85
CA LEU A 103 -8.31 15.86 18.27
C LEU A 103 -8.70 14.63 19.08
N SER A 104 -9.02 14.82 20.35
CA SER A 104 -9.59 13.78 21.23
C SER A 104 -10.58 14.42 22.19
N VAL A 105 -11.32 13.62 22.97
CA VAL A 105 -12.23 14.13 24.02
C VAL A 105 -11.56 15.13 24.98
N ALA A 106 -10.24 15.04 25.17
CA ALA A 106 -9.46 15.96 26.01
C ALA A 106 -8.95 17.21 25.26
N HIS A 107 -9.04 17.26 23.93
CA HIS A 107 -8.54 18.35 23.08
C HIS A 107 -9.65 18.99 22.23
N LEU A 108 -10.92 18.76 22.57
CA LEU A 108 -12.05 19.32 21.86
C LEU A 108 -12.12 20.85 21.97
N LEU A 109 -12.51 21.47 20.85
CA LEU A 109 -12.81 22.90 20.78
C LEU A 109 -14.32 23.12 20.86
N THR A 110 -14.75 24.19 21.54
CA THR A 110 -16.12 24.69 21.47
C THR A 110 -16.16 26.05 20.79
N VAL A 111 -17.28 26.35 20.14
CA VAL A 111 -17.56 27.67 19.60
C VAL A 111 -18.31 28.47 20.65
N GLU A 112 -17.81 29.66 20.99
CA GLU A 112 -18.50 30.59 21.88
C GLU A 112 -18.87 31.88 21.14
N LYS A 113 -20.06 32.42 21.43
CA LYS A 113 -20.51 33.72 20.91
C LYS A 113 -19.88 34.86 21.70
N ASN A 114 -19.07 35.69 21.04
CA ASN A 114 -18.67 36.99 21.58
C ASN A 114 -19.67 38.06 21.13
N ALA A 115 -20.60 38.44 22.01
CA ALA A 115 -21.68 39.37 21.70
C ALA A 115 -21.16 40.78 21.38
N ASP A 116 -20.13 41.24 22.09
CA ASP A 116 -19.57 42.59 21.97
C ASP A 116 -18.80 42.75 20.66
N ALA A 117 -17.90 41.81 20.36
CA ALA A 117 -17.12 41.80 19.13
C ALA A 117 -17.90 41.27 17.91
N LYS A 118 -19.14 40.79 18.12
CA LYS A 118 -20.00 40.17 17.09
C LYS A 118 -19.25 39.14 16.25
N ARG A 119 -18.56 38.20 16.91
CA ARG A 119 -17.80 37.12 16.27
C ARG A 119 -17.92 35.81 17.05
N PHE A 120 -17.62 34.71 16.37
CA PHE A 120 -17.42 33.42 17.01
C PHE A 120 -15.96 33.25 17.40
N GLU A 121 -15.73 32.67 18.57
CA GLU A 121 -14.38 32.34 19.06
C GLU A 121 -14.32 30.85 19.37
N LEU A 122 -13.30 30.19 18.84
CA LEU A 122 -13.00 28.81 19.21
C LEU A 122 -12.22 28.82 20.52
N LYS A 123 -12.69 28.03 21.49
CA LYS A 123 -12.02 27.87 22.78
C LYS A 123 -11.86 26.39 23.10
N PRO A 124 -10.69 25.97 23.61
CA PRO A 124 -10.53 24.61 24.12
C PRO A 124 -11.47 24.38 25.31
N ILE A 125 -12.12 23.22 25.31
CA ILE A 125 -13.00 22.79 26.41
C ILE A 125 -12.15 22.49 27.65
N VAL A 126 -11.04 21.78 27.48
CA VAL A 126 -10.05 21.49 28.50
C VAL A 126 -8.81 22.34 28.24
N LYS A 127 -8.42 23.17 29.22
CA LYS A 127 -7.30 24.12 29.08
C LYS A 127 -6.01 23.67 29.77
N ARG A 128 -6.14 22.68 30.66
CA ARG A 128 -5.11 22.19 31.56
C ARG A 128 -5.57 20.86 32.15
N LYS A 129 -4.66 20.15 32.80
CA LYS A 129 -5.01 19.03 33.68
C LYS A 129 -6.09 19.44 34.68
N LEU A 130 -7.10 18.62 34.78
CA LEU A 130 -8.25 18.77 35.67
C LEU A 130 -7.83 18.46 37.11
N ARG A 131 -8.45 19.13 38.08
CA ARG A 131 -8.05 19.08 39.49
C ARG A 131 -8.91 18.15 40.34
N SER A 132 -10.11 17.80 39.88
CA SER A 132 -11.03 16.95 40.63
C SER A 132 -11.95 16.17 39.70
N GLN A 133 -12.49 15.06 40.20
CA GLN A 133 -13.46 14.25 39.48
C GLN A 133 -14.71 15.06 39.09
N SER A 134 -15.20 15.92 39.97
CA SER A 134 -16.35 16.77 39.67
C SER A 134 -16.10 17.78 38.53
N GLU A 135 -14.85 18.21 38.33
CA GLU A 135 -14.46 19.03 37.17
C GLU A 135 -14.53 18.19 35.89
N LEU A 136 -14.03 16.94 35.92
CA LEU A 136 -14.14 15.99 34.80
C LEU A 136 -15.60 15.68 34.46
N ASP A 137 -16.44 15.37 35.44
CA ASP A 137 -17.86 15.07 35.23
C ASP A 137 -18.58 16.25 34.56
N SER A 138 -18.27 17.49 35.00
CA SER A 138 -18.81 18.72 34.41
C SER A 138 -18.35 18.92 32.96
N ILE A 139 -17.08 18.64 32.68
CA ILE A 139 -16.52 18.69 31.33
C ILE A 139 -17.16 17.63 30.43
N ARG A 140 -17.39 16.41 30.91
CA ARG A 140 -18.04 15.35 30.14
C ARG A 140 -19.48 15.72 29.78
N VAL A 141 -20.25 16.28 30.71
CA VAL A 141 -21.60 16.79 30.41
C VAL A 141 -21.54 17.85 29.30
N LYS A 142 -20.56 18.77 29.36
CA LYS A 142 -20.35 19.76 28.31
C LYS A 142 -19.98 19.12 26.97
N ILE A 143 -19.09 18.13 26.94
CA ILE A 143 -18.71 17.40 25.72
C ILE A 143 -19.93 16.69 25.12
N LYS A 144 -20.67 15.94 25.93
CA LYS A 144 -21.87 15.20 25.50
C LYS A 144 -23.01 16.12 25.03
N SER A 145 -22.97 17.39 25.41
CA SER A 145 -23.89 18.42 24.90
C SER A 145 -23.56 18.91 23.49
N LEU A 146 -22.48 18.44 22.85
CA LEU A 146 -22.05 18.86 21.52
C LEU A 146 -22.27 17.77 20.47
N PRO A 147 -23.42 17.74 19.77
CA PRO A 147 -23.70 16.75 18.73
C PRO A 147 -22.69 16.72 17.58
N PHE A 148 -21.90 17.78 17.42
CA PHE A 148 -20.83 17.89 16.42
C PHE A 148 -19.75 16.81 16.57
N TYR A 149 -19.44 16.36 17.79
CA TYR A 149 -18.38 15.37 18.05
C TYR A 149 -18.88 13.94 18.25
N ARG A 150 -20.18 13.77 18.51
CA ARG A 150 -20.81 12.45 18.67
C ARG A 150 -20.73 11.66 17.37
N ASP A 151 -20.34 10.38 17.49
CA ASP A 151 -20.11 9.41 16.42
C ASP A 151 -18.95 9.80 15.49
N ARG A 152 -18.03 10.64 15.98
CA ARG A 152 -16.80 11.06 15.28
C ARG A 152 -15.56 10.98 16.16
N VAL A 153 -15.69 11.46 17.41
CA VAL A 153 -14.63 11.41 18.41
C VAL A 153 -14.97 10.44 19.54
N TYR A 154 -16.26 10.22 19.79
CA TYR A 154 -16.74 9.27 20.77
C TYR A 154 -18.08 8.67 20.34
N ASN A 155 -18.33 7.42 20.74
CA ASN A 155 -19.56 6.69 20.50
C ASN A 155 -20.26 6.42 21.85
N ASP A 156 -21.41 7.07 22.06
CA ASP A 156 -22.19 6.96 23.30
C ASP A 156 -22.81 5.55 23.49
N SER A 157 -23.03 4.79 22.41
CA SER A 157 -23.71 3.49 22.44
C SER A 157 -22.77 2.37 22.86
N THR A 158 -21.52 2.43 22.37
CA THR A 158 -20.51 1.39 22.61
C THR A 158 -19.50 1.78 23.68
N GLY A 159 -19.43 3.07 24.03
CA GLY A 159 -18.46 3.57 25.00
C GLY A 159 -17.03 3.50 24.48
N VAL A 160 -16.80 3.89 23.21
CA VAL A 160 -15.46 3.99 22.62
C VAL A 160 -15.17 5.44 22.28
N SER A 161 -13.93 5.86 22.53
CA SER A 161 -13.41 7.18 22.18
C SER A 161 -12.17 7.08 21.31
N VAL A 162 -11.98 8.06 20.44
CA VAL A 162 -10.88 8.12 19.48
C VAL A 162 -10.08 9.40 19.67
N MET A 163 -8.76 9.28 19.57
CA MET A 163 -7.85 10.37 19.31
C MET A 163 -7.42 10.32 17.84
N ALA A 164 -7.82 11.33 17.08
CA ALA A 164 -7.39 11.53 15.71
C ALA A 164 -6.15 12.45 15.69
N ILE A 165 -5.09 11.99 15.04
CA ILE A 165 -3.82 12.71 14.89
C ILE A 165 -3.67 13.03 13.41
N SER A 166 -3.96 14.26 13.01
CA SER A 166 -3.79 14.69 11.63
C SER A 166 -2.34 15.05 11.36
N VAL A 167 -1.80 14.54 10.26
CA VAL A 167 -0.39 14.65 9.91
C VAL A 167 -0.21 15.40 8.60
N ASN A 168 0.96 16.01 8.45
CA ASN A 168 1.29 16.72 7.23
C ASN A 168 1.30 15.75 6.01
N PRO A 169 0.52 16.02 4.96
CA PRO A 169 0.40 15.14 3.80
C PRO A 169 1.69 14.97 2.98
N ASP A 170 2.55 16.00 2.93
CA ASP A 170 3.81 15.92 2.21
C ASP A 170 4.77 14.94 2.93
N VAL A 171 4.72 14.94 4.26
CA VAL A 171 5.50 14.03 5.11
C VAL A 171 4.95 12.61 5.05
N PHE A 172 3.63 12.45 5.06
CA PHE A 172 2.97 11.14 4.88
C PHE A 172 3.39 10.42 3.59
N ASN A 173 3.67 11.18 2.53
CA ASN A 173 4.11 10.64 1.23
C ASN A 173 5.64 10.57 1.09
N SER A 174 6.39 10.66 2.19
CA SER A 174 7.85 10.71 2.21
C SER A 174 8.46 9.66 3.14
N PRO A 175 9.79 9.41 3.06
CA PRO A 175 10.49 8.57 4.02
C PRO A 175 10.38 9.05 5.48
N ASP A 176 10.17 10.35 5.69
CA ASP A 176 10.06 10.94 7.04
C ASP A 176 8.79 10.45 7.78
N ARG A 177 7.84 9.83 7.07
CA ARG A 177 6.70 9.13 7.67
C ARG A 177 7.15 8.10 8.70
N GLU A 178 8.19 7.32 8.41
CA GLU A 178 8.67 6.23 9.28
C GLU A 178 9.09 6.81 10.65
N SER A 179 9.94 7.84 10.65
CA SER A 179 10.41 8.48 11.89
C SER A 179 9.29 9.18 12.68
N MET A 180 8.31 9.76 11.98
CA MET A 180 7.13 10.36 12.63
C MET A 180 6.27 9.29 13.30
N MET A 181 5.99 8.19 12.59
CA MET A 181 5.22 7.07 13.11
C MET A 181 5.90 6.38 14.28
N ASP A 182 7.21 6.10 14.18
CA ASP A 182 8.00 5.52 15.28
C ASP A 182 7.91 6.38 16.55
N SER A 183 7.94 7.71 16.40
CA SER A 183 7.81 8.65 17.51
C SER A 183 6.42 8.63 18.15
N ILE A 184 5.37 8.44 17.35
CA ILE A 184 3.99 8.31 17.81
C ILE A 184 3.82 6.97 18.55
N ILE A 185 4.22 5.87 17.92
CA ILE A 185 4.10 4.50 18.47
C ILE A 185 4.88 4.37 19.77
N THR A 186 6.12 4.84 19.84
CA THR A 186 6.93 4.79 21.08
C THR A 186 6.23 5.50 22.25
N LYS A 187 5.54 6.62 21.98
CA LYS A 187 4.83 7.39 23.01
C LYS A 187 3.55 6.70 23.46
N THR A 188 2.82 6.08 22.52
CA THR A 188 1.57 5.37 22.82
C THR A 188 1.84 4.02 23.50
N GLU A 189 2.87 3.28 23.10
CA GLU A 189 3.31 2.04 23.77
C GLU A 189 3.72 2.29 25.22
N ARG A 190 4.42 3.40 25.48
CA ARG A 190 4.75 3.81 26.86
C ARG A 190 3.48 4.06 27.67
N PHE A 191 2.49 4.73 27.09
CA PHE A 191 1.21 5.00 27.74
C PHE A 191 0.41 3.71 28.00
N GLU A 192 0.40 2.78 27.04
CA GLU A 192 -0.21 1.45 27.19
C GLU A 192 0.43 0.67 28.34
N ALA A 193 1.76 0.64 28.41
CA ALA A 193 2.50 -0.04 29.46
C ALA A 193 2.28 0.57 30.86
N GLU A 194 2.15 1.91 30.95
CA GLU A 194 1.89 2.61 32.21
C GLU A 194 0.48 2.34 32.77
N HIS A 195 -0.52 2.21 31.90
CA HIS A 195 -1.92 2.01 32.30
C HIS A 195 -2.44 0.57 32.17
N GLY A 196 -1.67 -0.34 31.57
CA GLY A 196 -2.06 -1.73 31.34
C GLY A 196 -3.26 -1.88 30.40
N ILE A 197 -3.33 -1.02 29.38
CA ILE A 197 -4.40 -1.01 28.38
C ILE A 197 -3.86 -1.43 27.01
N ASP A 198 -4.78 -1.77 26.11
CA ASP A 198 -4.51 -2.06 24.71
C ASP A 198 -5.21 -1.00 23.86
N LEU A 199 -4.45 -0.09 23.25
CA LEU A 199 -4.96 0.90 22.32
C LEU A 199 -5.13 0.25 20.95
N ARG A 200 -6.18 0.69 20.25
CA ARG A 200 -6.45 0.26 18.88
C ARG A 200 -5.93 1.29 17.90
N TYR A 201 -5.22 0.86 16.86
CA TYR A 201 -4.54 1.75 15.92
C TYR A 201 -5.11 1.60 14.51
N SER A 202 -5.42 2.73 13.85
CA SER A 202 -5.89 2.70 12.46
C SER A 202 -5.57 4.01 11.74
N GLY A 203 -6.14 4.16 10.54
CA GLY A 203 -5.92 5.26 9.63
C GLY A 203 -4.83 4.94 8.60
N LEU A 204 -4.97 5.55 7.43
CA LEU A 204 -4.10 5.32 6.27
C LEU A 204 -2.59 5.45 6.57
N PRO A 205 -2.10 6.41 7.38
CA PRO A 205 -0.68 6.49 7.74
C PRO A 205 -0.15 5.28 8.49
N PHE A 206 -0.91 4.80 9.46
CA PHE A 206 -0.53 3.65 10.26
C PHE A 206 -0.51 2.39 9.40
N ILE A 207 -1.62 2.09 8.71
CA ILE A 207 -1.75 0.91 7.83
C ILE A 207 -0.61 0.85 6.80
N ARG A 208 -0.31 1.96 6.12
CA ARG A 208 0.76 1.99 5.10
C ARG A 208 2.15 1.84 5.70
N THR A 209 2.38 2.39 6.88
CA THR A 209 3.68 2.30 7.55
C THR A 209 3.93 0.88 8.00
N GLU A 210 2.96 0.26 8.69
CA GLU A 210 3.02 -1.15 9.08
C GLU A 210 3.21 -2.08 7.87
N THR A 211 2.45 -1.87 6.79
CA THR A 211 2.61 -2.65 5.56
C THR A 211 4.02 -2.50 4.98
N THR A 212 4.60 -1.29 5.02
CA THR A 212 5.96 -1.04 4.53
C THR A 212 7.01 -1.73 5.43
N HIS A 213 6.82 -1.71 6.76
CA HIS A 213 7.69 -2.41 7.70
C HIS A 213 7.66 -3.92 7.47
N LEU A 214 6.47 -4.51 7.29
CA LEU A 214 6.30 -5.93 6.98
C LEU A 214 7.05 -6.30 5.70
N VAL A 215 6.81 -5.57 4.60
CA VAL A 215 7.49 -5.83 3.32
C VAL A 215 9.00 -5.70 3.46
N LYS A 216 9.51 -4.66 4.14
CA LYS A 216 10.94 -4.43 4.36
C LYS A 216 11.59 -5.54 5.21
N GLY A 217 10.91 -5.99 6.27
CA GLY A 217 11.37 -7.06 7.16
C GLY A 217 11.36 -8.44 6.49
N GLU A 218 10.33 -8.72 5.70
CA GLU A 218 10.17 -10.00 5.01
C GLU A 218 11.08 -10.14 3.79
N LEU A 219 11.30 -9.06 3.02
CA LEU A 219 12.07 -9.12 1.77
C LEU A 219 13.47 -9.71 1.99
N SER A 220 14.18 -9.28 3.05
CA SER A 220 15.50 -9.80 3.39
C SER A 220 15.45 -11.29 3.75
N SER A 221 14.52 -11.66 4.64
CA SER A 221 14.32 -13.05 5.08
C SER A 221 13.94 -13.97 3.92
N PHE A 222 13.04 -13.52 3.04
CA PHE A 222 12.58 -14.24 1.86
C PHE A 222 13.72 -14.51 0.88
N ILE A 223 14.56 -13.51 0.58
CA ILE A 223 15.74 -13.70 -0.28
C ILE A 223 16.71 -14.71 0.35
N ILE A 224 16.98 -14.60 1.66
CA ILE A 224 17.86 -15.52 2.38
C ILE A 224 17.32 -16.95 2.30
N TYR A 225 16.04 -17.16 2.60
CA TYR A 225 15.41 -18.48 2.54
C TYR A 225 15.39 -19.05 1.13
N ALA A 226 15.07 -18.23 0.11
CA ALA A 226 15.11 -18.64 -1.29
C ALA A 226 16.51 -19.10 -1.71
N VAL A 227 17.55 -18.39 -1.29
CA VAL A 227 18.96 -18.78 -1.53
C VAL A 227 19.30 -20.08 -0.82
N ILE A 228 18.94 -20.25 0.45
CA ILE A 228 19.23 -21.47 1.22
C ILE A 228 18.55 -22.68 0.59
N VAL A 229 17.24 -22.59 0.30
CA VAL A 229 16.47 -23.66 -0.34
C VAL A 229 17.08 -24.00 -1.70
N THR A 230 17.44 -23.00 -2.49
CA THR A 230 18.11 -23.18 -3.78
C THR A 230 19.43 -23.94 -3.63
N ILE A 231 20.28 -23.54 -2.68
CA ILE A 231 21.57 -24.22 -2.42
C ILE A 231 21.34 -25.67 -2.04
N ILE A 232 20.37 -25.96 -1.16
CA ILE A 232 20.04 -27.33 -0.73
C ILE A 232 19.59 -28.16 -1.93
N VAL A 233 18.67 -27.65 -2.75
CA VAL A 233 18.17 -28.33 -3.95
C VAL A 233 19.30 -28.60 -4.94
N LEU A 234 20.13 -27.60 -5.23
CA LEU A 234 21.27 -27.74 -6.14
C LEU A 234 22.33 -28.72 -5.61
N LEU A 235 22.64 -28.68 -4.32
CA LEU A 235 23.55 -29.65 -3.68
C LEU A 235 22.97 -31.05 -3.73
N PHE A 236 21.66 -31.23 -3.55
CA PHE A 236 21.00 -32.52 -3.65
C PHE A 236 21.09 -33.10 -5.08
N PHE A 237 20.85 -32.27 -6.10
CA PHE A 237 20.90 -32.67 -7.51
C PHE A 237 22.32 -32.94 -8.01
N PHE A 238 23.23 -31.97 -7.86
CA PHE A 238 24.59 -32.06 -8.38
C PHE A 238 25.55 -32.83 -7.47
N ARG A 239 25.25 -32.94 -6.16
CA ARG A 239 26.11 -33.58 -5.14
C ARG A 239 27.55 -33.08 -5.17
N SER A 240 27.72 -31.81 -5.55
CA SER A 240 29.01 -31.22 -5.90
C SER A 240 28.96 -29.71 -5.71
N ALA A 241 29.88 -29.16 -4.92
CA ALA A 241 29.91 -27.72 -4.62
C ALA A 241 30.22 -26.82 -5.83
N PRO A 242 31.11 -27.16 -6.79
CA PRO A 242 31.44 -26.25 -7.89
C PRO A 242 30.26 -25.88 -8.80
N PRO A 243 29.41 -26.82 -9.27
CA PRO A 243 28.17 -26.47 -9.98
C PRO A 243 27.23 -25.54 -9.21
N VAL A 244 27.11 -25.75 -7.89
CA VAL A 244 26.27 -24.93 -7.02
C VAL A 244 26.85 -23.52 -6.92
N PHE A 245 28.15 -23.40 -6.65
CA PHE A 245 28.84 -22.11 -6.58
C PHE A 245 28.70 -21.30 -7.87
N VAL A 246 28.93 -21.93 -9.03
CA VAL A 246 28.78 -21.26 -10.34
C VAL A 246 27.35 -20.76 -10.55
N SER A 247 26.35 -21.61 -10.26
CA SER A 247 24.94 -21.25 -10.43
C SER A 247 24.53 -20.12 -9.49
N MET A 248 24.94 -20.20 -8.21
CA MET A 248 24.65 -19.18 -7.22
C MET A 248 25.31 -17.85 -7.54
N LEU A 249 26.56 -17.86 -7.99
CA LEU A 249 27.26 -16.64 -8.38
C LEU A 249 26.49 -15.90 -9.48
N ILE A 250 26.05 -16.61 -10.53
CA ILE A 250 25.29 -16.01 -11.64
C ILE A 250 23.96 -15.43 -11.16
N VAL A 251 23.25 -16.18 -10.32
CA VAL A 251 21.95 -15.76 -9.81
C VAL A 251 22.07 -14.54 -8.89
N LEU A 252 23.03 -14.53 -7.96
CA LEU A 252 23.26 -13.39 -7.07
C LEU A 252 23.71 -12.15 -7.86
N MET A 253 24.53 -12.32 -8.90
CA MET A 253 24.85 -11.22 -9.82
C MET A 253 23.61 -10.73 -10.55
N GLY A 254 22.72 -11.64 -10.98
CA GLY A 254 21.42 -11.29 -11.56
C GLY A 254 20.53 -10.48 -10.61
N VAL A 255 20.50 -10.84 -9.32
CA VAL A 255 19.78 -10.07 -8.29
C VAL A 255 20.36 -8.66 -8.15
N VAL A 256 21.69 -8.53 -8.05
CA VAL A 256 22.36 -7.21 -8.00
C VAL A 256 22.05 -6.36 -9.23
N TRP A 257 22.06 -6.98 -10.42
CA TRP A 257 21.70 -6.30 -11.67
C TRP A 257 20.24 -5.88 -11.68
N SER A 258 19.33 -6.69 -11.12
CA SER A 258 17.92 -6.34 -11.06
C SER A 258 17.65 -5.09 -10.23
N LEU A 259 18.25 -4.99 -9.04
CA LEU A 259 18.17 -3.81 -8.19
C LEU A 259 18.86 -2.59 -8.84
N GLY A 260 20.03 -2.81 -9.45
CA GLY A 260 20.74 -1.76 -10.18
C GLY A 260 19.94 -1.22 -11.37
N ILE A 261 19.21 -2.06 -12.10
CA ILE A 261 18.36 -1.64 -13.23
C ILE A 261 17.16 -0.84 -12.74
N ILE A 262 16.51 -1.24 -11.65
CA ILE A 262 15.43 -0.46 -11.02
C ILE A 262 15.94 0.96 -10.73
N ALA A 263 17.12 1.08 -10.11
CA ALA A 263 17.71 2.38 -9.83
C ALA A 263 18.14 3.17 -11.08
N VAL A 264 18.71 2.50 -12.10
CA VAL A 264 19.16 3.17 -13.35
C VAL A 264 17.98 3.70 -14.16
N LEU A 265 16.83 3.04 -14.12
CA LEU A 265 15.60 3.49 -14.77
C LEU A 265 14.83 4.55 -13.95
N ASP A 266 15.35 4.91 -12.78
CA ASP A 266 14.72 5.81 -11.81
C ASP A 266 13.33 5.34 -11.35
N TYR A 267 13.15 4.01 -11.24
CA TYR A 267 11.93 3.40 -10.72
C TYR A 267 12.03 3.19 -9.21
N GLU A 268 10.89 3.27 -8.54
CA GLU A 268 10.77 3.01 -7.11
C GLU A 268 10.55 1.51 -6.84
N ILE A 269 11.02 1.04 -5.69
CA ILE A 269 10.70 -0.31 -5.19
C ILE A 269 9.28 -0.25 -4.61
N THR A 270 8.37 -0.94 -5.29
CA THR A 270 6.96 -1.14 -4.93
C THR A 270 6.78 -2.55 -4.38
N ILE A 271 5.60 -2.85 -3.83
CA ILE A 271 5.25 -4.23 -3.41
C ILE A 271 5.47 -5.21 -4.58
N LEU A 272 5.07 -4.83 -5.79
CA LEU A 272 5.21 -5.70 -6.97
C LEU A 272 6.66 -5.81 -7.46
N THR A 273 7.41 -4.71 -7.56
CA THR A 273 8.80 -4.74 -8.04
C THR A 273 9.75 -5.38 -7.01
N SER A 274 9.38 -5.40 -5.73
CA SER A 274 10.10 -6.13 -4.68
C SER A 274 10.16 -7.65 -4.90
N ILE A 275 9.26 -8.21 -5.71
CA ILE A 275 9.21 -9.65 -6.06
C ILE A 275 10.21 -10.00 -7.16
N ILE A 276 10.80 -9.01 -7.85
CA ILE A 276 11.72 -9.25 -8.96
C ILE A 276 12.99 -10.02 -8.50
N PRO A 277 13.71 -9.64 -7.43
CA PRO A 277 14.86 -10.41 -6.95
C PRO A 277 14.61 -11.92 -6.76
N PRO A 278 13.60 -12.36 -5.99
CA PRO A 278 13.33 -13.79 -5.85
C PRO A 278 12.86 -14.45 -7.16
N LEU A 279 12.12 -13.74 -8.02
CA LEU A 279 11.76 -14.23 -9.35
C LEU A 279 13.02 -14.54 -10.20
N ILE A 280 14.02 -13.66 -10.17
CA ILE A 280 15.31 -13.87 -10.86
C ILE A 280 16.07 -15.08 -10.31
N ILE A 281 15.99 -15.34 -9.00
CA ILE A 281 16.54 -16.56 -8.41
C ILE A 281 15.92 -17.79 -9.05
N VAL A 282 14.59 -17.88 -9.07
CA VAL A 282 13.87 -19.03 -9.62
C VAL A 282 14.14 -19.23 -11.12
N ILE A 283 14.15 -18.15 -11.92
CA ILE A 283 14.35 -18.23 -13.37
C ILE A 283 15.83 -18.51 -13.74
N GLY A 284 16.79 -18.00 -12.96
CA GLY A 284 18.21 -18.11 -13.28
C GLY A 284 18.82 -19.48 -13.04
N ILE A 285 18.27 -20.23 -12.09
CA ILE A 285 18.76 -21.56 -11.73
C ILE A 285 18.66 -22.54 -12.92
N PRO A 286 17.49 -22.73 -13.59
CA PRO A 286 17.38 -23.59 -14.77
C PRO A 286 18.42 -23.29 -15.85
N ASN A 287 18.70 -22.01 -16.14
CA ASN A 287 19.70 -21.61 -17.15
C ASN A 287 21.08 -22.19 -16.83
N SER A 288 21.52 -22.03 -15.59
CA SER A 288 22.80 -22.58 -15.11
C SER A 288 22.78 -24.11 -15.10
N VAL A 289 21.68 -24.71 -14.63
CA VAL A 289 21.50 -26.16 -14.55
C VAL A 289 21.57 -26.82 -15.94
N TYR A 290 20.88 -26.28 -16.95
CA TYR A 290 20.90 -26.81 -18.31
C TYR A 290 22.31 -26.78 -18.92
N LEU A 291 23.01 -25.63 -18.78
CA LEU A 291 24.37 -25.47 -19.28
C LEU A 291 25.35 -26.44 -18.61
N ILE A 292 25.29 -26.55 -17.27
CA ILE A 292 26.19 -27.42 -16.51
C ILE A 292 25.90 -28.90 -16.77
N ASN A 293 24.61 -29.32 -16.79
CA ASN A 293 24.24 -30.71 -17.03
C ASN A 293 24.72 -31.21 -18.39
N LYS A 294 24.58 -30.39 -19.44
CA LYS A 294 25.06 -30.79 -20.75
C LYS A 294 26.58 -30.72 -20.85
N TYR A 295 27.24 -29.82 -20.13
CA TYR A 295 28.70 -29.83 -20.02
C TYR A 295 29.19 -31.16 -19.43
N HIS A 296 28.56 -31.61 -18.33
CA HIS A 296 28.84 -32.92 -17.75
C HIS A 296 28.59 -34.05 -18.75
N ALA A 297 27.45 -34.03 -19.46
CA ALA A 297 27.13 -35.07 -20.45
C ALA A 297 28.12 -35.11 -21.64
N GLU A 298 28.46 -33.97 -22.23
CA GLU A 298 29.41 -33.90 -23.35
C GLU A 298 30.83 -34.27 -22.87
N TYR A 299 31.25 -33.82 -21.69
CA TYR A 299 32.55 -34.18 -21.12
C TYR A 299 32.66 -35.69 -20.86
N THR A 300 31.63 -36.32 -20.28
CA THR A 300 31.61 -37.78 -20.07
C THR A 300 31.66 -38.56 -21.38
N SER A 301 31.10 -38.02 -22.46
CA SER A 301 31.07 -38.70 -23.76
C SER A 301 32.43 -38.75 -24.46
N HIS A 302 33.32 -37.76 -24.28
CA HIS A 302 34.55 -37.68 -25.08
C HIS A 302 35.79 -37.12 -24.34
N GLY A 303 35.71 -36.81 -23.05
CA GLY A 303 36.84 -36.42 -22.19
C GLY A 303 37.51 -35.06 -22.48
N ASN A 304 37.14 -34.39 -23.58
CA ASN A 304 37.72 -33.12 -23.99
C ASN A 304 36.92 -31.91 -23.44
N LYS A 305 37.51 -31.20 -22.47
CA LYS A 305 36.90 -30.06 -21.79
C LYS A 305 36.55 -28.90 -22.70
N ILE A 306 37.48 -28.44 -23.53
CA ILE A 306 37.28 -27.28 -24.41
C ILE A 306 36.22 -27.58 -25.47
N LEU A 307 36.24 -28.80 -26.01
CA LEU A 307 35.21 -29.25 -26.95
C LEU A 307 33.83 -29.32 -26.29
N ALA A 308 33.74 -29.80 -25.05
CA ALA A 308 32.48 -29.84 -24.30
C ALA A 308 31.93 -28.42 -24.07
N LEU A 309 32.77 -27.49 -23.62
CA LEU A 309 32.39 -26.08 -23.42
C LEU A 309 31.98 -25.38 -24.73
N SER A 310 32.64 -25.70 -25.85
CA SER A 310 32.23 -25.17 -27.16
C SER A 310 30.85 -25.72 -27.58
N ARG A 311 30.60 -27.02 -27.32
CA ARG A 311 29.35 -27.67 -27.69
C ARG A 311 28.16 -27.22 -26.84
N ILE A 312 28.33 -26.91 -25.54
CA ILE A 312 27.22 -26.36 -24.74
C ILE A 312 26.78 -25.01 -25.30
N ILE A 313 27.71 -24.11 -25.65
CA ILE A 313 27.38 -22.79 -26.18
C ILE A 313 26.65 -22.92 -27.52
N ARG A 314 27.08 -23.85 -28.38
CA ARG A 314 26.47 -24.08 -29.70
C ARG A 314 25.10 -24.75 -29.64
N LYS A 315 24.96 -25.81 -28.83
CA LYS A 315 23.74 -26.64 -28.81
C LYS A 315 22.68 -26.08 -27.87
N ILE A 316 23.08 -25.63 -26.69
CA ILE A 316 22.13 -25.16 -25.67
C ILE A 316 21.90 -23.66 -25.79
N GLY A 317 22.89 -22.88 -26.21
CA GLY A 317 22.76 -21.42 -26.31
C GLY A 317 21.50 -20.99 -27.08
N LYS A 318 21.18 -21.65 -28.20
CA LYS A 318 19.93 -21.40 -28.95
C LYS A 318 18.67 -21.79 -28.17
N ALA A 319 18.68 -22.97 -27.54
CA ALA A 319 17.52 -23.46 -26.79
C ALA A 319 17.23 -22.57 -25.57
N THR A 320 18.26 -22.23 -24.79
CA THR A 320 18.13 -21.36 -23.62
C THR A 320 17.84 -19.91 -24.00
N LEU A 321 18.36 -19.41 -25.13
CA LEU A 321 17.94 -18.09 -25.62
C LEU A 321 16.43 -18.09 -25.91
N MET A 322 15.92 -19.11 -26.62
CA MET A 322 14.50 -19.20 -26.93
C MET A 322 13.64 -19.26 -25.67
N THR A 323 14.02 -20.06 -24.66
CA THR A 323 13.25 -20.12 -23.40
C THR A 323 13.24 -18.78 -22.66
N ASN A 324 14.37 -18.06 -22.60
CA ASN A 324 14.42 -16.76 -21.93
C ASN A 324 13.69 -15.69 -22.73
N VAL A 325 13.76 -15.70 -24.06
CA VAL A 325 12.99 -14.79 -24.91
C VAL A 325 11.49 -15.02 -24.75
N THR A 326 11.02 -16.27 -24.73
CA THR A 326 9.59 -16.54 -24.51
C THR A 326 9.11 -16.07 -23.14
N THR A 327 9.92 -16.26 -22.08
CA THR A 327 9.58 -15.76 -20.74
C THR A 327 9.61 -14.23 -20.70
N ALA A 328 10.63 -13.60 -21.29
CA ALA A 328 10.72 -12.15 -21.36
C ALA A 328 9.54 -11.54 -22.13
N VAL A 329 9.13 -12.14 -23.27
CA VAL A 329 7.93 -11.73 -24.00
C VAL A 329 6.68 -11.84 -23.13
N GLY A 330 6.56 -12.90 -22.32
CA GLY A 330 5.48 -13.06 -21.34
C GLY A 330 5.41 -11.88 -20.37
N PHE A 331 6.54 -11.50 -19.75
CA PHE A 331 6.57 -10.31 -18.87
C PHE A 331 6.40 -8.99 -19.64
N SER A 332 6.85 -8.92 -20.89
CA SER A 332 6.67 -7.74 -21.74
C SER A 332 5.20 -7.45 -22.05
N THR A 333 4.29 -8.43 -21.88
CA THR A 333 2.85 -8.17 -22.03
C THR A 333 2.33 -7.16 -21.01
N PHE A 334 2.94 -7.08 -19.82
CA PHE A 334 2.56 -6.08 -18.81
C PHE A 334 2.84 -4.63 -19.26
N ILE A 335 3.73 -4.42 -20.23
CA ILE A 335 4.04 -3.09 -20.79
C ILE A 335 2.83 -2.48 -21.50
N PHE A 336 1.90 -3.30 -21.98
CA PHE A 336 0.68 -2.86 -22.65
C PHE A 336 -0.50 -2.68 -21.70
N THR A 337 -0.30 -2.85 -20.39
CA THR A 337 -1.34 -2.58 -19.39
C THR A 337 -1.42 -1.09 -19.09
N GLN A 338 -2.54 -0.65 -18.51
CA GLN A 338 -2.76 0.76 -18.19
C GLN A 338 -2.28 1.16 -16.78
N SER A 339 -1.60 0.26 -16.06
CA SER A 339 -1.07 0.53 -14.72
C SER A 339 0.44 0.73 -14.79
N ASN A 340 0.93 1.90 -14.36
CA ASN A 340 2.36 2.23 -14.40
C ASN A 340 3.20 1.24 -13.59
N VAL A 341 2.69 0.78 -12.44
CA VAL A 341 3.38 -0.20 -11.59
C VAL A 341 3.58 -1.54 -12.32
N LEU A 342 2.57 -2.00 -13.07
CA LEU A 342 2.68 -3.21 -13.89
C LEU A 342 3.63 -3.02 -15.08
N VAL A 343 3.59 -1.85 -15.72
CA VAL A 343 4.48 -1.51 -16.84
C VAL A 343 5.94 -1.54 -16.39
N GLU A 344 6.28 -0.84 -15.30
CA GLU A 344 7.62 -0.81 -14.72
C GLU A 344 8.11 -2.23 -14.37
N PHE A 345 7.26 -3.02 -13.69
CA PHE A 345 7.55 -4.42 -13.40
C PHE A 345 7.82 -5.24 -14.66
N GLY A 346 6.98 -5.10 -15.69
CA GLY A 346 7.12 -5.80 -16.97
C GLY A 346 8.42 -5.46 -17.70
N ILE A 347 8.79 -4.18 -17.75
CA ILE A 347 10.04 -3.70 -18.36
C ILE A 347 11.24 -4.29 -17.62
N VAL A 348 11.30 -4.10 -16.29
CA VAL A 348 12.43 -4.54 -15.48
C VAL A 348 12.58 -6.06 -15.53
N ALA A 349 11.50 -6.83 -15.38
CA ALA A 349 11.55 -8.28 -15.43
C ALA A 349 12.03 -8.78 -16.80
N SER A 350 11.50 -8.23 -17.90
CA SER A 350 11.86 -8.62 -19.27
C SER A 350 13.35 -8.40 -19.57
N ILE A 351 13.87 -7.21 -19.20
CA ILE A 351 15.29 -6.88 -19.35
C ILE A 351 16.15 -7.82 -18.51
N ASN A 352 15.79 -8.03 -17.25
CA ASN A 352 16.57 -8.88 -16.34
C ASN A 352 16.64 -10.33 -16.80
N ILE A 353 15.56 -10.90 -17.33
CA ILE A 353 15.55 -12.27 -17.86
C ILE A 353 16.53 -12.42 -19.04
N LEU A 354 16.54 -11.46 -19.96
CA LEU A 354 17.48 -11.47 -21.09
C LEU A 354 18.92 -11.27 -20.63
N LEU A 355 19.17 -10.38 -19.67
CA LEU A 355 20.50 -10.19 -19.09
C LEU A 355 20.97 -11.41 -18.31
N LEU A 356 20.07 -12.12 -17.63
CA LEU A 356 20.37 -13.37 -16.93
C LEU A 356 20.77 -14.48 -17.90
N PHE A 357 20.14 -14.55 -19.07
CA PHE A 357 20.61 -15.41 -20.16
C PHE A 357 22.04 -15.04 -20.57
N VAL A 358 22.30 -13.76 -20.81
CA VAL A 358 23.65 -13.26 -21.16
C VAL A 358 24.67 -13.63 -20.08
N LEU A 359 24.39 -13.32 -18.81
CA LEU A 359 25.24 -13.70 -17.68
C LEU A 359 25.52 -15.20 -17.67
N SER A 360 24.50 -16.04 -17.82
CA SER A 360 24.67 -17.50 -17.79
C SER A 360 25.54 -18.01 -18.95
N ILE A 361 25.35 -17.54 -20.19
CA ILE A 361 26.09 -18.03 -21.35
C ILE A 361 27.55 -17.56 -21.34
N PHE A 362 27.84 -16.39 -20.75
CA PHE A 362 29.20 -15.86 -20.62
C PHE A 362 29.93 -16.44 -19.40
N LEU A 363 29.28 -16.48 -18.22
CA LEU A 363 29.92 -16.87 -16.97
C LEU A 363 30.06 -18.39 -16.82
N VAL A 364 29.02 -19.19 -17.14
CA VAL A 364 29.09 -20.65 -16.93
C VAL A 364 30.28 -21.26 -17.66
N PRO A 365 30.48 -21.06 -18.97
CA PRO A 365 31.59 -21.70 -19.67
C PRO A 365 32.94 -21.12 -19.25
N SER A 366 33.01 -19.82 -18.97
CA SER A 366 34.24 -19.14 -18.56
C SER A 366 34.74 -19.64 -17.21
N ILE A 367 33.86 -19.74 -16.19
CA ILE A 367 34.24 -20.23 -14.86
C ILE A 367 34.54 -21.73 -14.91
N LEU A 368 33.69 -22.53 -15.59
CA LEU A 368 33.95 -23.96 -15.75
C LEU A 368 35.29 -24.23 -16.48
N SER A 369 35.75 -23.32 -17.36
CA SER A 369 37.05 -23.43 -18.03
C SER A 369 38.25 -23.36 -17.07
N PHE A 370 38.12 -22.74 -15.90
CA PHE A 370 39.15 -22.70 -14.85
C PHE A 370 39.03 -23.85 -13.85
N LEU A 371 37.83 -24.38 -13.62
CA LEU A 371 37.60 -25.47 -12.67
C LEU A 371 38.15 -26.81 -13.16
N LYS A 372 38.47 -27.73 -12.23
CA LYS A 372 38.89 -29.09 -12.63
C LYS A 372 37.75 -29.79 -13.38
N PRO A 373 38.06 -30.70 -14.34
CA PRO A 373 37.03 -31.44 -15.05
C PRO A 373 36.11 -32.22 -14.09
N PRO A 374 34.83 -32.42 -14.45
CA PRO A 374 33.87 -33.07 -13.57
C PRO A 374 34.30 -34.51 -13.28
N LYS A 375 34.24 -34.92 -12.00
CA LYS A 375 34.51 -36.29 -11.56
C LYS A 375 33.29 -37.19 -11.89
N SER A 376 33.51 -38.48 -12.11
CA SER A 376 32.44 -39.48 -12.38
C SER A 376 31.31 -39.52 -11.34
N LYS A 377 31.58 -39.10 -10.09
CA LYS A 377 30.56 -38.96 -9.03
C LYS A 377 29.53 -37.85 -9.34
N HIS A 378 29.90 -36.83 -10.12
CA HIS A 378 29.04 -35.68 -10.47
C HIS A 378 28.06 -35.99 -11.61
N THR A 379 28.19 -37.15 -12.28
CA THR A 379 27.31 -37.57 -13.39
C THR A 379 26.36 -38.71 -13.02
N LYS A 380 26.55 -39.34 -11.84
CA LYS A 380 25.71 -40.46 -11.36
C LYS A 380 24.22 -40.12 -11.18
N HIS A 381 23.85 -38.83 -11.12
CA HIS A 381 22.44 -38.44 -11.05
C HIS A 381 21.69 -38.65 -12.37
N LEU A 382 22.40 -38.68 -13.51
CA LEU A 382 21.83 -38.92 -14.83
C LEU A 382 21.42 -40.39 -15.04
N ASP A 383 22.09 -41.31 -14.35
CA ASP A 383 21.91 -42.77 -14.53
C ASP A 383 21.08 -43.42 -13.41
N LYS A 384 20.34 -42.64 -12.61
CA LYS A 384 19.52 -43.21 -11.53
C LYS A 384 18.37 -44.05 -12.11
N PRO A 385 18.22 -45.33 -11.69
CA PRO A 385 17.22 -46.24 -12.26
C PRO A 385 15.78 -45.75 -12.04
N PHE A 386 15.53 -45.01 -10.95
CA PHE A 386 14.23 -44.37 -10.71
C PHE A 386 13.88 -43.32 -11.78
N ILE A 387 14.82 -42.40 -12.08
CA ILE A 387 14.61 -41.34 -13.08
C ILE A 387 14.39 -41.97 -14.46
N LYS A 388 15.19 -42.98 -14.81
CA LYS A 388 15.04 -43.73 -16.06
C LYS A 388 13.65 -44.37 -16.17
N ARG A 389 13.19 -45.10 -15.13
CA ARG A 389 11.83 -45.70 -15.11
C ARG A 389 10.74 -44.65 -15.21
N MET A 390 10.89 -43.51 -14.52
CA MET A 390 9.91 -42.43 -14.56
C MET A 390 9.79 -41.84 -15.97
N VAL A 391 10.92 -41.55 -16.62
CA VAL A 391 10.95 -41.06 -18.01
C VAL A 391 10.40 -42.11 -18.98
N GLU A 392 10.78 -43.38 -18.84
CA GLU A 392 10.27 -44.47 -19.67
C GLU A 392 8.75 -44.65 -19.50
N ASN A 393 8.24 -44.52 -18.29
CA ASN A 393 6.80 -44.55 -18.01
C ASN A 393 6.09 -43.36 -18.66
N LEU A 394 6.63 -42.14 -18.55
CA LEU A 394 6.08 -40.96 -19.22
C LEU A 394 6.03 -41.16 -20.75
N VAL A 395 7.13 -41.64 -21.34
CA VAL A 395 7.17 -41.94 -22.79
C VAL A 395 6.15 -43.01 -23.16
N ARG A 396 6.00 -44.06 -22.36
CA ARG A 396 4.99 -45.12 -22.58
C ARG A 396 3.58 -44.56 -22.50
N VAL A 397 3.28 -43.72 -21.52
CA VAL A 397 1.96 -43.09 -21.36
C VAL A 397 1.64 -42.19 -22.55
N VAL A 398 2.56 -41.28 -22.89
CA VAL A 398 2.34 -40.32 -23.99
C VAL A 398 2.26 -41.02 -25.35
N SER A 399 3.07 -42.07 -25.57
CA SER A 399 3.12 -42.77 -26.87
C SER A 399 1.99 -43.77 -27.05
N ASN A 400 1.63 -44.54 -26.01
CA ASN A 400 0.69 -45.66 -26.13
C ASN A 400 -0.72 -45.32 -25.62
N TYR A 401 -0.89 -44.29 -24.77
CA TYR A 401 -2.17 -43.92 -24.15
C TYR A 401 -2.61 -42.49 -24.49
N ARG A 402 -2.31 -42.02 -25.72
CA ARG A 402 -2.64 -40.66 -26.18
C ARG A 402 -4.12 -40.26 -26.03
N LYS A 403 -5.07 -41.19 -26.30
CA LYS A 403 -6.52 -40.91 -26.22
C LYS A 403 -6.94 -40.60 -24.77
N PRO A 404 -6.64 -41.45 -23.77
CA PRO A 404 -6.84 -41.10 -22.36
C PRO A 404 -6.16 -39.79 -21.97
N VAL A 405 -4.92 -39.54 -22.40
CA VAL A 405 -4.21 -38.29 -22.09
C VAL A 405 -5.00 -37.07 -22.57
N TYR A 406 -5.46 -37.06 -23.83
CA TYR A 406 -6.27 -35.95 -24.34
C TYR A 406 -7.61 -35.78 -23.62
N ILE A 407 -8.29 -36.87 -23.28
CA ILE A 407 -9.55 -36.82 -22.54
C ILE A 407 -9.31 -36.21 -21.15
N VAL A 408 -8.30 -36.68 -20.43
CA VAL A 408 -7.96 -36.16 -19.10
C VAL A 408 -7.55 -34.69 -19.19
N THR A 409 -6.72 -34.31 -20.16
CA THR A 409 -6.35 -32.90 -20.36
C THR A 409 -7.57 -32.03 -20.65
N LEU A 410 -8.51 -32.48 -21.49
CA LEU A 410 -9.71 -31.72 -21.83
C LEU A 410 -10.66 -31.60 -20.62
N LEU A 411 -10.77 -32.65 -19.80
CA LEU A 411 -11.50 -32.60 -18.53
C LEU A 411 -10.86 -31.63 -17.53
N LEU A 412 -9.52 -31.62 -17.40
CA LEU A 412 -8.81 -30.67 -16.55
C LEU A 412 -8.96 -29.23 -17.04
N ILE A 413 -8.93 -29.00 -18.36
CA ILE A 413 -9.22 -27.68 -18.95
C ILE A 413 -10.66 -27.28 -18.65
N GLY A 414 -11.64 -28.18 -18.85
CA GLY A 414 -13.04 -27.91 -18.55
C GLY A 414 -13.27 -27.57 -17.07
N PHE A 415 -12.61 -28.30 -16.16
CA PHE A 415 -12.62 -28.01 -14.73
C PHE A 415 -11.95 -26.66 -14.42
N GLY A 416 -10.84 -26.33 -15.07
CA GLY A 416 -10.19 -25.02 -14.93
C GLY A 416 -11.08 -23.86 -15.41
N VAL A 417 -11.76 -24.02 -16.54
CA VAL A 417 -12.73 -23.03 -17.05
C VAL A 417 -13.92 -22.87 -16.09
N PHE A 418 -14.40 -23.98 -15.52
CA PHE A 418 -15.41 -23.91 -14.47
C PHE A 418 -14.90 -23.17 -13.23
N GLY A 419 -13.65 -23.40 -12.80
CA GLY A 419 -13.02 -22.66 -11.72
C GLY A 419 -12.91 -21.15 -12.00
N LEU A 420 -12.53 -20.78 -13.23
CA LEU A 420 -12.49 -19.37 -13.66
C LEU A 420 -13.85 -18.67 -13.54
N SER A 421 -14.96 -19.39 -13.77
CA SER A 421 -16.31 -18.82 -13.62
C SER A 421 -16.70 -18.46 -12.19
N ARG A 422 -15.95 -18.97 -11.18
CA ARG A 422 -16.15 -18.67 -9.76
C ARG A 422 -15.13 -17.70 -9.17
N MET A 423 -14.25 -17.14 -9.99
CA MET A 423 -13.25 -16.19 -9.52
C MET A 423 -13.92 -14.84 -9.23
N GLU A 424 -13.72 -14.32 -8.01
CA GLU A 424 -14.21 -13.01 -7.60
C GLU A 424 -13.05 -12.01 -7.57
N THR A 425 -13.33 -10.78 -7.96
CA THR A 425 -12.39 -9.67 -7.90
C THR A 425 -12.64 -8.90 -6.62
N THR A 426 -11.66 -8.88 -5.72
CA THR A 426 -11.64 -8.01 -4.54
C THR A 426 -10.68 -6.84 -4.79
N GLY A 427 -10.80 -5.78 -3.98
CA GLY A 427 -10.00 -4.57 -4.13
C GLY A 427 -9.85 -3.79 -2.84
N ASN A 428 -9.96 -4.49 -1.71
CA ASN A 428 -9.89 -3.93 -0.37
C ASN A 428 -8.45 -3.54 -0.06
N LEU A 429 -8.26 -2.51 0.77
CA LEU A 429 -6.94 -1.97 1.07
C LEU A 429 -6.07 -2.93 1.89
N VAL A 430 -6.68 -3.68 2.82
CA VAL A 430 -5.94 -4.57 3.75
C VAL A 430 -5.97 -6.05 3.37
N ASP A 431 -6.53 -6.40 2.20
CA ASP A 431 -6.60 -7.79 1.71
C ASP A 431 -5.22 -8.45 1.54
N ASP A 432 -4.16 -7.65 1.35
CA ASP A 432 -2.77 -8.10 1.21
C ASP A 432 -2.13 -8.48 2.56
N LEU A 433 -2.76 -8.13 3.69
CA LEU A 433 -2.27 -8.45 5.04
C LEU A 433 -2.81 -9.81 5.52
N PRO A 434 -2.08 -10.51 6.42
CA PRO A 434 -2.62 -11.67 7.09
C PRO A 434 -3.93 -11.34 7.81
N LYS A 435 -4.92 -12.23 7.69
CA LYS A 435 -6.28 -11.99 8.25
C LYS A 435 -6.31 -11.86 9.77
N ASP A 436 -5.30 -12.40 10.44
CA ASP A 436 -5.06 -12.38 11.88
C ASP A 436 -4.05 -11.31 12.30
N HIS A 437 -3.67 -10.40 11.39
CA HIS A 437 -2.77 -9.31 11.71
C HIS A 437 -3.50 -8.21 12.49
N GLN A 438 -2.84 -7.62 13.51
CA GLN A 438 -3.42 -6.59 14.38
C GLN A 438 -4.02 -5.40 13.60
N VAL A 439 -3.36 -4.97 12.51
CA VAL A 439 -3.86 -3.90 11.63
C VAL A 439 -5.26 -4.21 11.07
N VAL A 440 -5.53 -5.46 10.71
CA VAL A 440 -6.84 -5.90 10.17
C VAL A 440 -7.88 -5.94 11.29
N GLU A 441 -7.52 -6.49 12.46
CA GLU A 441 -8.40 -6.53 13.62
C GLU A 441 -8.79 -5.12 14.10
N ASP A 442 -7.81 -4.22 14.18
CA ASP A 442 -8.04 -2.84 14.60
C ASP A 442 -8.85 -2.08 13.55
N LEU A 443 -8.61 -2.29 12.25
CA LEU A 443 -9.45 -1.71 11.18
C LEU A 443 -10.91 -2.08 11.37
N HIS A 444 -11.21 -3.37 11.52
CA HIS A 444 -12.58 -3.84 11.75
C HIS A 444 -13.16 -3.29 13.05
N PHE A 445 -12.37 -3.16 14.12
CA PHE A 445 -12.79 -2.49 15.34
C PHE A 445 -13.28 -1.06 15.04
N PHE A 446 -12.50 -0.23 14.34
CA PHE A 446 -12.96 1.13 14.02
C PHE A 446 -14.16 1.16 13.07
N GLU A 447 -14.26 0.23 12.13
CA GLU A 447 -15.43 0.10 11.25
C GLU A 447 -16.70 -0.27 12.00
N GLU A 448 -16.62 -1.13 13.01
CA GLU A 448 -17.76 -1.48 13.87
C GLU A 448 -18.14 -0.33 14.81
N GLN A 449 -17.16 0.46 15.27
CA GLN A 449 -17.39 1.50 16.26
C GLN A 449 -17.75 2.88 15.66
N PHE A 450 -17.30 3.18 14.45
CA PHE A 450 -17.47 4.51 13.83
C PHE A 450 -17.94 4.44 12.37
N ASP A 451 -18.33 3.27 11.87
CA ASP A 451 -18.87 3.04 10.52
C ASP A 451 -17.92 3.43 9.37
N GLY A 452 -16.62 3.48 9.63
CA GLY A 452 -15.62 3.64 8.58
C GLY A 452 -14.33 4.34 9.00
N VAL A 453 -13.30 4.14 8.17
CA VAL A 453 -11.92 4.60 8.38
C VAL A 453 -11.25 5.10 7.09
N MET A 454 -11.84 4.79 5.94
CA MET A 454 -11.36 5.17 4.62
C MET A 454 -12.02 6.47 4.17
N PRO A 455 -11.29 7.49 3.69
CA PRO A 455 -11.88 8.74 3.29
C PRO A 455 -12.73 8.58 2.02
N PHE A 456 -13.95 9.13 2.05
CA PHE A 456 -14.85 9.26 0.91
C PHE A 456 -15.25 10.73 0.75
N GLU A 457 -14.94 11.33 -0.40
CA GLU A 457 -15.11 12.76 -0.64
C GLU A 457 -16.11 13.00 -1.78
N ILE A 458 -17.07 13.89 -1.54
CA ILE A 458 -18.01 14.38 -2.55
C ILE A 458 -17.75 15.87 -2.77
N ILE A 459 -17.42 16.25 -4.00
CA ILE A 459 -17.27 17.65 -4.41
C ILE A 459 -18.56 18.14 -5.05
N ILE A 460 -19.02 19.30 -4.62
CA ILE A 460 -20.22 19.96 -5.10
C ILE A 460 -19.81 21.23 -5.83
N ASP A 461 -19.89 21.22 -7.16
CA ASP A 461 -19.67 22.41 -8.00
C ASP A 461 -20.99 23.17 -8.21
N THR A 462 -21.11 24.35 -7.58
CA THR A 462 -22.30 25.21 -7.74
C THR A 462 -22.32 26.02 -9.06
N ARG A 463 -21.31 25.83 -9.92
CA ARG A 463 -21.11 26.49 -11.23
C ARG A 463 -20.90 28.01 -11.20
N LYS A 464 -21.17 28.69 -10.07
CA LYS A 464 -21.04 30.13 -9.90
C LYS A 464 -20.45 30.45 -8.53
N GLU A 465 -19.58 31.46 -8.48
CA GLU A 465 -18.96 31.95 -7.24
C GLU A 465 -20.01 32.46 -6.24
N GLY A 466 -19.74 32.32 -4.94
CA GLY A 466 -20.63 32.77 -3.85
C GLY A 466 -21.93 31.97 -3.69
N MET A 467 -22.04 30.79 -4.31
CA MET A 467 -23.24 29.96 -4.27
C MET A 467 -23.15 28.80 -3.27
N ALA A 468 -21.95 28.32 -2.93
CA ALA A 468 -21.73 27.21 -1.99
C ALA A 468 -22.32 27.50 -0.60
N THR A 469 -22.27 28.76 -0.14
CA THR A 469 -22.72 29.20 1.19
C THR A 469 -24.18 29.66 1.23
N ARG A 470 -24.94 29.51 0.13
CA ARG A 470 -26.37 29.90 0.10
C ARG A 470 -27.24 28.90 0.85
N SER A 471 -28.29 29.41 1.50
CA SER A 471 -29.22 28.57 2.26
C SER A 471 -29.87 27.46 1.44
N SER A 472 -30.11 27.67 0.14
CA SER A 472 -30.60 26.61 -0.76
C SER A 472 -29.59 25.48 -0.90
N THR A 473 -28.32 25.82 -1.17
CA THR A 473 -27.22 24.86 -1.30
C THR A 473 -26.95 24.14 0.01
N LEU A 474 -26.90 24.87 1.13
CA LEU A 474 -26.69 24.28 2.45
C LEU A 474 -27.80 23.30 2.87
N ARG A 475 -29.05 23.54 2.47
CA ARG A 475 -30.14 22.57 2.69
C ARG A 475 -29.96 21.30 1.87
N LYS A 476 -29.54 21.43 0.60
CA LYS A 476 -29.21 20.28 -0.25
C LYS A 476 -28.02 19.48 0.30
N ILE A 477 -27.00 20.16 0.81
CA ILE A 477 -25.86 19.51 1.48
C ILE A 477 -26.33 18.79 2.76
N ASP A 478 -27.22 19.39 3.54
CA ASP A 478 -27.81 18.76 4.73
C ASP A 478 -28.64 17.52 4.38
N GLU A 479 -29.40 17.58 3.28
CA GLU A 479 -30.14 16.42 2.75
C GLU A 479 -29.20 15.32 2.25
N LEU A 480 -28.08 15.69 1.61
CA LEU A 480 -27.02 14.75 1.25
C LEU A 480 -26.38 14.10 2.48
N GLU A 481 -26.07 14.88 3.54
CA GLU A 481 -25.56 14.35 4.80
C GLU A 481 -26.54 13.32 5.42
N GLN A 482 -27.85 13.60 5.36
CA GLN A 482 -28.87 12.68 5.85
C GLN A 482 -28.98 11.42 4.98
N LEU A 483 -28.91 11.56 3.65
CA LEU A 483 -28.91 10.43 2.73
C LEU A 483 -27.71 9.51 2.98
N LEU A 484 -26.50 10.05 3.10
CA LEU A 484 -25.30 9.26 3.40
C LEU A 484 -25.44 8.51 4.73
N GLY A 485 -26.03 9.13 5.75
CA GLY A 485 -26.30 8.48 7.03
C GLY A 485 -27.36 7.36 7.00
N THR A 486 -27.98 7.06 5.84
CA THR A 486 -28.86 5.89 5.68
C THR A 486 -28.13 4.64 5.20
N TYR A 487 -26.85 4.76 4.84
CA TYR A 487 -26.01 3.67 4.39
C TYR A 487 -25.10 3.22 5.53
N ASP A 488 -25.08 1.92 5.81
CA ASP A 488 -24.24 1.34 6.87
C ASP A 488 -22.75 1.38 6.50
N GLU A 489 -22.42 1.64 5.24
CA GLU A 489 -21.05 1.75 4.75
C GLU A 489 -20.37 3.07 5.10
N PHE A 490 -21.13 4.12 5.46
CA PHE A 490 -20.59 5.46 5.72
C PHE A 490 -20.69 5.84 7.20
N SER A 491 -19.61 6.42 7.70
CA SER A 491 -19.61 7.17 8.94
C SER A 491 -20.36 8.50 8.80
N LYS A 492 -20.60 9.13 9.94
CA LYS A 492 -21.33 10.39 10.02
C LYS A 492 -20.65 11.51 9.19
N PRO A 493 -21.24 11.94 8.07
CA PRO A 493 -20.59 12.84 7.12
C PRO A 493 -20.39 14.24 7.71
N LEU A 494 -19.36 14.94 7.26
CA LEU A 494 -18.99 16.28 7.70
C LEU A 494 -18.86 17.23 6.51
N SER A 495 -19.40 18.43 6.67
CA SER A 495 -19.27 19.52 5.69
C SER A 495 -19.39 20.88 6.37
N ILE A 496 -19.43 21.95 5.57
CA ILE A 496 -19.75 23.31 6.03
C ILE A 496 -21.09 23.37 6.81
N VAL A 497 -22.05 22.49 6.49
CA VAL A 497 -23.34 22.41 7.20
C VAL A 497 -23.14 22.07 8.67
N GLY A 498 -22.28 21.09 8.98
CA GLY A 498 -21.93 20.72 10.36
C GLY A 498 -21.36 21.90 11.14
N GLY A 499 -20.47 22.68 10.52
CA GLY A 499 -19.90 23.89 11.11
C GLY A 499 -20.94 24.99 11.36
N ILE A 500 -21.88 25.18 10.43
CA ILE A 500 -22.97 26.16 10.58
C ILE A 500 -23.95 25.75 11.69
N LYS A 501 -24.32 24.46 11.77
CA LYS A 501 -25.15 23.91 12.86
C LYS A 501 -24.46 24.13 14.21
N PHE A 502 -23.15 23.92 14.28
CA PHE A 502 -22.36 24.13 15.49
C PHE A 502 -22.29 25.61 15.91
N ALA A 503 -22.06 26.51 14.95
CA ALA A 503 -22.12 27.95 15.18
C ALA A 503 -23.52 28.42 15.64
N ARG A 504 -24.59 27.82 15.11
CA ARG A 504 -25.96 28.11 15.54
C ARG A 504 -26.20 27.70 16.98
N GLN A 505 -25.79 26.50 17.38
CA GLN A 505 -25.83 26.04 18.77
C GLN A 505 -25.11 27.03 19.70
N ALA A 506 -23.90 27.44 19.33
CA ALA A 506 -23.12 28.42 20.10
C ALA A 506 -23.83 29.78 20.25
N PHE A 507 -24.53 30.24 19.21
CA PHE A 507 -25.26 31.50 19.25
C PHE A 507 -26.37 31.53 20.31
N TYR A 508 -27.02 30.38 20.51
CA TYR A 508 -28.07 30.17 21.53
C TYR A 508 -27.53 29.61 22.84
N GLY A 509 -26.26 29.90 23.19
CA GLY A 509 -25.70 29.56 24.49
C GLY A 509 -25.35 28.08 24.68
N GLY A 510 -25.18 27.34 23.59
CA GLY A 510 -24.75 25.93 23.64
C GLY A 510 -25.89 24.92 23.71
N ASP A 511 -27.15 25.34 23.61
CA ASP A 511 -28.32 24.43 23.65
C ASP A 511 -28.28 23.38 22.52
N PRO A 512 -28.18 22.07 22.85
CA PRO A 512 -28.11 21.00 21.86
C PRO A 512 -29.32 20.96 20.91
N SER A 513 -30.49 21.40 21.35
CA SER A 513 -31.70 21.46 20.51
C SER A 513 -31.59 22.48 19.38
N GLN A 514 -30.61 23.39 19.46
CA GLN A 514 -30.34 24.40 18.45
C GLN A 514 -29.27 23.98 17.42
N TYR A 515 -28.75 22.75 17.49
CA TYR A 515 -27.89 22.14 16.48
C TYR A 515 -28.69 21.79 15.21
N ARG A 516 -29.03 22.83 14.45
CA ARG A 516 -29.80 22.76 13.20
C ARG A 516 -29.39 23.89 12.27
N LEU A 517 -29.82 23.84 11.01
CA LEU A 517 -29.51 24.92 10.07
C LEU A 517 -30.15 26.25 10.50
N ILE A 518 -29.49 27.35 10.14
CA ILE A 518 -29.98 28.71 10.37
C ILE A 518 -31.21 28.96 9.48
N ALA A 519 -32.32 29.37 10.10
CA ALA A 519 -33.53 29.68 9.35
C ALA A 519 -33.35 30.96 8.51
N SER A 520 -34.05 31.07 7.38
CA SER A 520 -33.88 32.18 6.44
C SER A 520 -34.13 33.56 7.07
N ASN A 521 -35.07 33.63 8.02
CA ASN A 521 -35.41 34.82 8.81
C ASN A 521 -34.37 35.14 9.90
N GLU A 522 -33.62 34.15 10.38
CA GLU A 522 -32.58 34.33 11.40
C GLU A 522 -31.26 34.85 10.79
N ARG A 523 -31.04 34.62 9.49
CA ARG A 523 -29.74 34.84 8.82
C ARG A 523 -29.18 36.25 8.99
N ILE A 524 -30.04 37.27 9.09
CA ILE A 524 -29.63 38.68 9.29
C ILE A 524 -28.87 38.83 10.62
N PHE A 525 -29.29 38.12 11.67
CA PHE A 525 -28.66 38.17 12.99
C PHE A 525 -27.32 37.42 13.04
N PHE A 526 -27.18 36.37 12.23
CA PHE A 526 -25.96 35.57 12.14
C PHE A 526 -24.90 36.17 11.22
N ARG A 527 -25.29 36.99 10.24
CA ARG A 527 -24.39 37.53 9.21
C ARG A 527 -23.15 38.24 9.77
N PRO A 528 -23.23 39.09 10.83
CA PRO A 528 -22.05 39.71 11.42
C PRO A 528 -21.09 38.69 12.03
N TYR A 529 -21.63 37.68 12.72
CA TYR A 529 -20.85 36.64 13.39
C TYR A 529 -20.15 35.71 12.42
N LEU A 530 -20.81 35.34 11.32
CA LEU A 530 -20.24 34.48 10.27
C LEU A 530 -19.19 35.23 9.44
N LYS A 531 -19.40 36.52 9.13
CA LYS A 531 -18.42 37.33 8.41
C LYS A 531 -17.16 37.62 9.23
N ASN A 532 -17.31 37.85 10.53
CA ASN A 532 -16.21 38.17 11.43
C ASN A 532 -15.57 36.90 12.04
N ALA A 533 -16.00 35.72 11.61
CA ALA A 533 -15.49 34.44 12.10
C ALA A 533 -13.97 34.28 11.82
N GLY A 534 -13.39 34.96 10.82
CA GLY A 534 -11.96 34.84 10.46
C GLY A 534 -11.00 35.85 11.09
N GLY A 535 -11.40 36.56 12.16
CA GLY A 535 -10.62 37.64 12.74
C GLY A 535 -9.41 37.21 13.59
N GLY A 536 -8.30 36.80 12.95
CA GLY A 536 -6.94 36.97 13.47
C GLY A 536 -6.30 35.84 14.28
N GLY A 537 -6.85 34.62 14.26
CA GLY A 537 -6.20 33.46 14.88
C GLY A 537 -6.39 32.20 14.05
N LYS A 538 -5.36 31.35 13.98
CA LYS A 538 -5.28 30.08 13.22
C LYS A 538 -6.41 29.05 13.45
N GLY A 539 -7.43 29.36 14.28
CA GLY A 539 -8.46 28.41 14.69
C GLY A 539 -9.69 28.35 13.78
N VAL A 540 -10.12 29.45 13.17
CA VAL A 540 -11.43 29.51 12.45
C VAL A 540 -11.29 29.24 10.94
N ASP A 541 -10.26 28.50 10.54
CA ASP A 541 -10.12 27.92 9.20
C ASP A 541 -11.02 26.68 8.99
N LEU A 542 -11.73 26.23 10.03
CA LEU A 542 -12.64 25.09 9.95
C LEU A 542 -13.73 25.24 8.88
N LEU A 543 -14.27 26.45 8.65
CA LEU A 543 -15.25 26.68 7.57
C LEU A 543 -14.60 26.81 6.18
N ASN A 544 -13.36 27.33 6.12
CA ASN A 544 -12.59 27.48 4.88
C ASN A 544 -12.03 26.13 4.37
N SER A 545 -11.96 25.12 5.23
CA SER A 545 -11.53 23.76 4.82
C SER A 545 -12.59 22.99 4.01
N PHE A 546 -13.87 23.41 4.06
CA PHE A 546 -14.98 22.73 3.38
C PHE A 546 -15.53 23.48 2.17
N VAL A 547 -15.10 24.72 1.94
CA VAL A 547 -15.53 25.57 0.82
C VAL A 547 -14.31 26.28 0.25
N ASP A 548 -14.19 26.29 -1.07
CA ASP A 548 -13.06 26.93 -1.74
C ASP A 548 -13.07 28.46 -1.59
N SER A 549 -11.94 29.11 -1.91
CA SER A 549 -11.78 30.57 -1.80
C SER A 549 -12.81 31.40 -2.60
N THR A 550 -13.40 30.85 -3.66
CA THR A 550 -14.42 31.52 -4.48
C THR A 550 -15.85 31.24 -4.03
N GLU A 551 -16.04 30.40 -3.02
CA GLU A 551 -17.34 29.87 -2.59
C GLU A 551 -18.16 29.24 -3.74
N ARG A 552 -17.48 28.61 -4.70
CA ARG A 552 -18.09 27.86 -5.81
C ARG A 552 -18.17 26.38 -5.49
N TYR A 553 -17.13 25.81 -4.90
CA TYR A 553 -17.02 24.40 -4.56
C TYR A 553 -17.25 24.21 -3.06
N ALA A 554 -18.04 23.21 -2.71
CA ALA A 554 -18.12 22.68 -1.35
C ALA A 554 -17.72 21.20 -1.36
N ARG A 555 -17.17 20.71 -0.25
CA ARG A 555 -16.93 19.27 -0.06
C ARG A 555 -17.77 18.71 1.09
N VAL A 556 -18.19 17.46 0.92
CA VAL A 556 -18.74 16.60 1.97
C VAL A 556 -17.79 15.42 2.12
N THR A 557 -17.28 15.23 3.33
CA THR A 557 -16.36 14.13 3.66
C THR A 557 -17.09 13.13 4.56
N ALA A 558 -16.97 11.84 4.27
CA ALA A 558 -17.38 10.76 5.15
C ALA A 558 -16.21 9.77 5.25
N GLN A 559 -16.11 9.04 6.37
CA GLN A 559 -15.29 7.83 6.36
C GLN A 559 -16.17 6.68 5.89
N MET A 560 -15.57 5.66 5.31
CA MET A 560 -16.29 4.47 4.87
C MET A 560 -15.55 3.19 5.26
N LYS A 561 -16.30 2.10 5.30
CA LYS A 561 -15.76 0.75 5.48
C LYS A 561 -14.91 0.36 4.25
N ASP A 562 -13.89 -0.46 4.46
CA ASP A 562 -13.03 -1.02 3.42
C ASP A 562 -13.79 -2.09 2.63
N ILE A 563 -14.66 -1.64 1.72
CA ILE A 563 -15.48 -2.49 0.86
C ILE A 563 -14.75 -2.78 -0.47
N GLY A 564 -15.04 -3.94 -1.05
CA GLY A 564 -14.47 -4.35 -2.33
C GLY A 564 -14.98 -3.54 -3.52
N THR A 565 -14.33 -3.71 -4.67
CA THR A 565 -14.66 -2.96 -5.90
C THR A 565 -16.10 -3.18 -6.37
N LYS A 566 -16.64 -4.40 -6.22
CA LYS A 566 -18.00 -4.72 -6.68
C LYS A 566 -19.05 -4.03 -5.81
N GLU A 567 -18.82 -4.03 -4.50
CA GLU A 567 -19.66 -3.41 -3.50
C GLU A 567 -19.63 -1.89 -3.68
N MET A 568 -18.45 -1.30 -3.92
CA MET A 568 -18.30 0.11 -4.26
C MET A 568 -19.06 0.47 -5.54
N ASP A 569 -18.94 -0.31 -6.61
CA ASP A 569 -19.66 -0.07 -7.87
C ASP A 569 -21.18 -0.10 -7.67
N ALA A 570 -21.67 -1.05 -6.86
CA ALA A 570 -23.08 -1.15 -6.50
C ALA A 570 -23.54 0.07 -5.68
N LEU A 571 -22.74 0.47 -4.69
CA LEU A 571 -22.99 1.63 -3.83
C LEU A 571 -23.06 2.91 -4.65
N ILE A 572 -22.08 3.18 -5.52
CA ILE A 572 -22.05 4.37 -6.37
C ILE A 572 -23.22 4.38 -7.36
N LYS A 573 -23.58 3.22 -7.92
CA LYS A 573 -24.70 3.10 -8.86
C LYS A 573 -26.06 3.42 -8.22
N ASP A 574 -26.22 3.11 -6.93
CA ASP A 574 -27.43 3.44 -6.17
C ASP A 574 -27.39 4.88 -5.60
N LEU A 575 -26.24 5.31 -5.06
CA LEU A 575 -26.06 6.61 -4.42
C LEU A 575 -26.13 7.75 -5.44
N LYS A 576 -25.40 7.66 -6.55
CA LYS A 576 -25.23 8.77 -7.50
C LYS A 576 -26.54 9.34 -8.05
N PRO A 577 -27.53 8.52 -8.51
CA PRO A 577 -28.81 9.05 -8.95
C PRO A 577 -29.59 9.81 -7.86
N LYS A 578 -29.52 9.35 -6.60
CA LYS A 578 -30.18 10.00 -5.46
C LYS A 578 -29.50 11.33 -5.11
N VAL A 579 -28.17 11.37 -5.18
CA VAL A 579 -27.41 12.63 -5.04
C VAL A 579 -27.79 13.59 -6.17
N ASP A 580 -27.81 13.13 -7.42
CA ASP A 580 -28.17 13.96 -8.57
C ASP A 580 -29.59 14.54 -8.44
N GLU A 581 -30.55 13.77 -7.90
CA GLU A 581 -31.92 14.23 -7.61
C GLU A 581 -31.93 15.43 -6.65
N ILE A 582 -31.20 15.34 -5.53
CA ILE A 582 -31.08 16.43 -4.53
C ILE A 582 -30.55 17.72 -5.19
N PHE A 583 -29.59 17.61 -6.11
CA PHE A 583 -28.96 18.77 -6.74
C PHE A 583 -29.64 19.27 -8.03
N SER A 584 -30.53 18.48 -8.64
CA SER A 584 -31.21 18.80 -9.90
C SER A 584 -32.26 19.92 -9.83
N HIS A 585 -32.80 20.24 -8.64
CA HIS A 585 -33.93 21.16 -8.45
C HIS A 585 -33.61 22.55 -7.91
#